data_AF-A0AAU6HEA4-F1
#
_entry.id   AF-A0AAU6HEA4-F1
#
_cell.length_a   1.000
_cell.length_b   1.000
_cell.length_c   1.000
_cell.angle_alpha   90.00
_cell.angle_beta   90.00
_cell.angle_gamma   90.00
#
_symmetry.space_group_name_H-M   'P 1'
#
loop_
_entity.id
_entity.type
_entity.pdbx_description
1 polymer ?
#
loop_
_entity_poly.entity_id
_entity_poly.type
_entity_poly.pdbx_seq_one_letter_code
_entity_poly.pdbx_strand_id
1 'polypeptide(L)'
;MAKKDQRTDAAREKDREKWMARFQVRLAMQPGVDRAVVLQAVKDVTTHCADTAEHPRTAFGDPDACAVQAAARLVPADRAARARRHDAVVDTLDSVLKRAGDVAGL
;
A
#
# COMPACT_ATOMS: atom_id res chain seq x y z
N MET A 1 -13.77 29.65 15.44
CA MET A 1 -13.94 28.83 14.22
C MET A 1 -13.08 27.56 14.19
N ALA A 2 -11.89 27.52 14.82
CA ALA A 2 -10.94 26.38 14.74
C ALA A 2 -11.39 24.97 15.22
N LYS A 3 -12.41 24.84 16.08
CA LYS A 3 -12.83 23.53 16.63
C LYS A 3 -13.63 22.66 15.66
N LYS A 4 -14.29 23.27 14.66
CA LYS A 4 -15.18 22.54 13.73
C LYS A 4 -14.37 21.85 12.63
N ASP A 5 -13.28 22.48 12.20
CA ASP A 5 -12.37 21.96 11.19
C ASP A 5 -11.55 20.78 11.69
N GLN A 6 -10.98 20.84 12.90
CA GLN A 6 -10.22 19.72 13.49
C GLN A 6 -11.04 18.44 13.66
N ARG A 7 -12.33 18.55 14.02
CA ARG A 7 -13.19 17.37 14.18
C ARG A 7 -13.55 16.73 12.83
N THR A 8 -13.66 17.56 11.79
CA THR A 8 -13.91 17.09 10.42
C THR A 8 -12.68 16.41 9.85
N ASP A 9 -11.50 16.97 10.11
CA ASP A 9 -10.22 16.44 9.69
C ASP A 9 -9.93 15.07 10.35
N ALA A 10 -10.07 14.97 11.68
CA ALA A 10 -9.91 13.72 12.40
C ALA A 10 -10.91 12.63 11.97
N ALA A 11 -12.13 13.01 11.57
CA ALA A 11 -13.12 12.07 11.05
C ALA A 11 -12.74 11.54 9.66
N ARG A 12 -12.17 12.40 8.80
CA ARG A 12 -11.65 12.03 7.47
C ARG A 12 -10.42 11.12 7.59
N GLU A 13 -9.52 11.43 8.51
CA GLU A 13 -8.35 10.59 8.76
C GLU A 13 -8.75 9.18 9.22
N LYS A 14 -9.71 9.08 10.16
CA LYS A 14 -10.27 7.79 10.58
C LYS A 14 -11.00 7.03 9.47
N ASP A 15 -11.67 7.72 8.56
CA ASP A 15 -12.30 7.08 7.40
C ASP A 15 -11.23 6.54 6.43
N ARG A 16 -10.15 7.30 6.21
CA ARG A 16 -8.99 6.87 5.42
C ARG A 16 -8.33 5.62 6.00
N GLU A 17 -8.09 5.59 7.30
CA GLU A 17 -7.52 4.43 7.99
C GLU A 17 -8.42 3.19 7.83
N LYS A 18 -9.74 3.34 8.03
CA LYS A 18 -10.71 2.25 7.85
C LYS A 18 -10.78 1.76 6.41
N TRP A 19 -10.75 2.68 5.45
CA TRP A 19 -10.73 2.36 4.02
C TRP A 19 -9.48 1.53 3.69
N MET A 20 -8.31 1.97 4.17
CA MET A 20 -7.03 1.29 3.94
C MET A 20 -6.99 -0.10 4.57
N ALA A 21 -7.49 -0.25 5.81
CA ALA A 21 -7.57 -1.54 6.49
C ALA A 21 -8.47 -2.52 5.72
N ARG A 22 -9.65 -2.07 5.24
CA ARG A 22 -10.55 -2.89 4.44
C ARG A 22 -9.94 -3.28 3.10
N PHE A 23 -9.32 -2.33 2.40
CA PHE A 23 -8.62 -2.57 1.15
C PHE A 23 -7.53 -3.63 1.31
N GLN A 24 -6.67 -3.51 2.32
CA GLN A 24 -5.60 -4.48 2.58
C GLN A 24 -6.14 -5.88 2.88
N VAL A 25 -7.14 -5.99 3.77
CA VAL A 25 -7.74 -7.29 4.12
C VAL A 25 -8.34 -7.95 2.88
N ARG A 26 -9.10 -7.19 2.08
CA ARG A 26 -9.77 -7.74 0.90
C ARG A 26 -8.83 -8.07 -0.23
N LEU A 27 -7.74 -7.30 -0.38
CA LEU A 27 -6.68 -7.58 -1.33
C LEU A 27 -5.91 -8.85 -0.94
N ALA A 28 -5.57 -9.01 0.34
CA ALA A 28 -4.88 -10.21 0.83
C ALA A 28 -5.72 -11.48 0.71
N MET A 29 -7.06 -11.36 0.70
CA MET A 29 -7.98 -12.47 0.47
C MET A 29 -8.13 -12.85 -1.03
N GLN A 30 -7.57 -12.06 -1.96
CA GLN A 30 -7.67 -12.38 -3.39
C GLN A 30 -6.74 -13.55 -3.75
N PRO A 31 -7.19 -14.45 -4.64
CA PRO A 31 -6.39 -15.59 -5.07
C PRO A 31 -5.12 -15.13 -5.80
N GLY A 32 -3.97 -15.68 -5.43
CA GLY A 32 -2.69 -15.36 -6.06
C GLY A 32 -2.06 -14.03 -5.62
N VAL A 33 -2.71 -13.29 -4.71
CA VAL A 33 -2.10 -12.12 -4.09
C VAL A 33 -1.11 -12.55 -3.02
N ASP A 34 0.10 -12.03 -3.14
CA ASP A 34 1.16 -12.20 -2.14
C ASP A 34 1.47 -10.87 -1.45
N ARG A 35 2.19 -10.91 -0.33
CA ARG A 35 2.59 -9.74 0.46
C ARG A 35 3.24 -8.66 -0.42
N ALA A 36 4.07 -9.04 -1.40
CA ALA A 36 4.68 -8.07 -2.32
C ALA A 36 3.64 -7.30 -3.16
N VAL A 37 2.59 -7.98 -3.62
CA VAL A 37 1.48 -7.37 -4.37
C VAL A 37 0.66 -6.45 -3.46
N VAL A 38 0.38 -6.88 -2.22
CA VAL A 38 -0.31 -6.04 -1.22
C VAL A 38 0.49 -4.77 -0.94
N LEU A 39 1.80 -4.88 -0.68
CA LEU A 39 2.66 -3.73 -0.40
C LEU A 39 2.75 -2.78 -1.60
N GLN A 40 2.85 -3.31 -2.83
CA GLN A 40 2.87 -2.49 -4.03
C GLN A 40 1.54 -1.73 -4.24
N ALA A 41 0.40 -2.39 -4.00
CA ALA A 41 -0.91 -1.76 -4.14
C ALA A 41 -1.13 -0.67 -3.07
N VAL A 42 -0.74 -0.92 -1.82
CA VAL A 42 -0.80 0.07 -0.74
C VAL A 42 0.10 1.27 -1.04
N LYS A 43 1.29 1.03 -1.59
CA LYS A 43 2.20 2.10 -2.03
C LYS A 43 1.56 2.98 -3.11
N ASP A 44 0.92 2.37 -4.10
CA ASP A 44 0.26 3.08 -5.20
C ASP A 44 -0.86 4.00 -4.69
N VAL A 45 -1.78 3.46 -3.89
CA VAL A 45 -2.87 4.23 -3.28
C VAL A 45 -2.33 5.35 -2.38
N THR A 46 -1.30 5.06 -1.58
CA THR A 46 -0.71 6.06 -0.67
C THR A 46 -0.01 7.18 -1.45
N THR A 47 0.70 6.83 -2.53
CA THR A 47 1.39 7.80 -3.39
C THR A 47 0.39 8.69 -4.10
N HIS A 48 -0.66 8.11 -4.69
CA HIS A 48 -1.73 8.88 -5.34
C HIS A 48 -2.40 9.84 -4.36
N CYS A 49 -2.74 9.35 -3.16
CA CYS A 49 -3.37 10.16 -2.12
C CYS A 49 -2.45 11.29 -1.61
N ALA A 50 -1.13 11.11 -1.64
CA ALA A 50 -0.17 12.16 -1.32
C ALA A 50 -0.02 13.18 -2.47
N ASP A 51 -0.11 12.73 -3.73
CA ASP A 51 0.04 13.57 -4.92
C ASP A 51 -1.20 14.45 -5.16
N THR A 52 -2.40 13.88 -5.05
CA THR A 52 -3.66 14.59 -5.34
C THR A 52 -4.23 15.29 -4.09
N ALA A 53 -3.72 14.97 -2.90
CA ALA A 53 -4.32 15.31 -1.62
C ALA A 53 -5.80 14.88 -1.50
N GLU A 54 -6.27 13.98 -2.37
CA GLU A 54 -7.64 13.50 -2.37
C GLU A 54 -7.81 12.27 -1.50
N HIS A 55 -8.98 12.16 -0.86
CA HIS A 55 -9.32 11.01 -0.04
C HIS A 55 -9.41 9.75 -0.91
N PRO A 56 -8.87 8.58 -0.50
CA PRO A 56 -8.92 7.36 -1.32
C PRO A 56 -10.33 6.92 -1.71
N ARG A 57 -11.34 7.24 -0.89
CA ARG A 57 -12.74 6.96 -1.23
C ARG A 57 -13.26 7.81 -2.39
N THR A 58 -12.75 9.02 -2.55
CA THR A 58 -13.09 9.91 -3.67
C THR A 58 -12.36 9.49 -4.93
N ALA A 59 -11.06 9.18 -4.82
CA ALA A 59 -10.22 8.82 -5.96
C ALA A 59 -10.47 7.38 -6.49
N PHE A 60 -10.61 6.41 -5.58
CA PHE A 60 -10.69 4.99 -5.92
C PHE A 60 -12.08 4.38 -5.68
N GLY A 61 -12.98 5.10 -5.02
CA GLY A 61 -14.32 4.62 -4.71
C GLY A 61 -14.33 3.59 -3.58
N ASP A 62 -15.01 2.48 -3.82
CA ASP A 62 -15.20 1.41 -2.85
C ASP A 62 -13.90 0.60 -2.64
N PRO A 63 -13.47 0.36 -1.37
CA PRO A 63 -12.21 -0.33 -1.08
C PRO A 63 -12.20 -1.79 -1.56
N ASP A 64 -13.35 -2.44 -1.59
CA ASP A 64 -13.52 -3.83 -2.01
C ASP A 64 -13.34 -3.95 -3.53
N ALA A 65 -14.04 -3.08 -4.28
CA ALA A 65 -13.91 -2.99 -5.73
C ALA A 65 -12.49 -2.55 -6.15
N CYS A 66 -11.87 -1.64 -5.39
CA CYS A 66 -10.48 -1.25 -5.61
C CYS A 66 -9.52 -2.42 -5.40
N ALA A 67 -9.72 -3.23 -4.35
CA ALA A 67 -8.90 -4.41 -4.07
C ALA A 67 -8.99 -5.46 -5.19
N VAL A 68 -10.19 -5.74 -5.70
CA VAL A 68 -10.37 -6.66 -6.85
C VAL A 68 -9.67 -6.12 -8.10
N GLN A 69 -9.82 -4.83 -8.39
CA GLN A 69 -9.14 -4.21 -9.54
C GLN A 69 -7.62 -4.19 -9.38
N ALA A 70 -7.11 -3.93 -8.18
CA ALA A 70 -5.69 -3.96 -7.88
C ALA A 70 -5.13 -5.37 -8.03
N ALA A 71 -5.84 -6.39 -7.51
CA ALA A 71 -5.47 -7.78 -7.74
C ALA A 71 -5.49 -8.15 -9.23
N ALA A 72 -6.53 -7.79 -9.97
CA ALA A 72 -6.59 -8.08 -11.41
C ALA A 72 -5.45 -7.43 -12.22
N ARG A 73 -4.98 -6.24 -11.79
CA ARG A 73 -3.87 -5.52 -12.44
C ARG A 73 -2.49 -6.03 -12.01
N LEU A 74 -2.32 -6.36 -10.73
CA LEU A 74 -1.03 -6.62 -10.11
C LEU A 74 -0.73 -8.11 -9.92
N VAL A 75 -1.74 -8.98 -9.85
CA VAL A 75 -1.55 -10.43 -9.91
C VAL A 75 -1.20 -10.73 -11.36
N PRO A 76 0.08 -11.04 -11.65
CA PRO A 76 0.46 -11.37 -13.01
C PRO A 76 -0.18 -12.72 -13.35
N ALA A 77 -0.74 -12.85 -14.55
CA ALA A 77 -1.07 -14.16 -15.10
C ALA A 77 0.18 -15.08 -15.24
N ASP A 78 1.39 -14.54 -15.04
CA ASP A 78 2.65 -15.22 -15.25
C ASP A 78 3.59 -15.14 -14.02
N ARG A 79 3.80 -16.28 -13.37
CA ARG A 79 4.69 -16.47 -12.20
C ARG A 79 6.14 -16.04 -12.45
N ALA A 80 6.62 -15.92 -13.69
CA ALA A 80 8.05 -15.77 -13.97
C ALA A 80 8.58 -14.35 -13.70
N ALA A 81 7.75 -13.33 -13.80
CA ALA A 81 8.15 -11.94 -13.49
C ALA A 81 8.39 -11.73 -11.98
N ARG A 82 7.78 -12.56 -11.13
CA ARG A 82 7.87 -12.45 -9.67
C ARG A 82 9.23 -12.88 -9.12
N ALA A 83 9.86 -13.90 -9.70
CA ALA A 83 11.19 -14.36 -9.27
C ALA A 83 12.22 -13.22 -9.36
N ARG A 84 12.27 -12.51 -10.51
CA ARG A 84 13.30 -11.48 -10.74
C ARG A 84 13.16 -10.22 -9.87
N ARG A 85 11.94 -9.86 -9.44
CA ARG A 85 11.71 -8.68 -8.58
C ARG A 85 11.88 -8.99 -7.09
N HIS A 86 11.60 -10.22 -6.66
CA HIS A 86 11.77 -10.58 -5.26
C HIS A 86 13.24 -10.54 -4.88
N ASP A 87 14.14 -11.14 -5.68
CA ASP A 87 15.58 -11.09 -5.45
C ASP A 87 16.13 -9.65 -5.40
N ALA A 88 15.68 -8.76 -6.29
CA ALA A 88 16.18 -7.38 -6.30
C ALA A 88 15.73 -6.55 -5.08
N VAL A 89 14.48 -6.74 -4.61
CA VAL A 89 13.93 -5.96 -3.49
C VAL A 89 14.43 -6.49 -2.14
N VAL A 90 14.54 -7.82 -1.97
CA VAL A 90 15.16 -8.36 -0.74
C VAL A 90 16.64 -8.00 -0.67
N ASP A 91 17.38 -8.00 -1.79
CA ASP A 91 18.78 -7.58 -1.84
C ASP A 91 18.96 -6.10 -1.48
N THR A 92 18.06 -5.23 -1.95
CA THR A 92 18.13 -3.79 -1.62
C THR A 92 17.83 -3.53 -0.14
N LEU A 93 16.86 -4.25 0.45
CA LEU A 93 16.51 -4.08 1.86
C LEU A 93 17.55 -4.71 2.80
N ASP A 94 18.11 -5.87 2.44
CA ASP A 94 19.22 -6.50 3.18
C ASP A 94 20.47 -5.63 3.12
N SER A 95 20.79 -5.07 1.95
CA SER A 95 21.95 -4.17 1.78
C SER A 95 21.82 -2.90 2.62
N VAL A 96 20.63 -2.31 2.73
CA VAL A 96 20.41 -1.12 3.57
C VAL A 96 20.46 -1.47 5.06
N LEU A 97 19.90 -2.61 5.46
CA LEU A 97 19.93 -3.07 6.85
C LEU A 97 21.36 -3.43 7.30
N LYS A 98 22.14 -4.06 6.43
CA LYS A 98 23.55 -4.41 6.69
C LYS A 98 24.43 -3.17 6.76
N ARG A 99 24.21 -2.16 5.91
CA ARG A 99 24.89 -0.86 6.01
C ARG A 99 24.54 -0.09 7.29
N ALA A 100 23.31 -0.22 7.79
CA ALA A 100 22.91 0.41 9.05
C ALA A 100 23.53 -0.28 10.28
N GLY A 101 23.75 -1.60 10.23
CA GLY A 101 24.45 -2.34 11.28
C GLY A 101 25.97 -2.08 11.33
N ASP A 102 26.59 -1.83 10.18
CA ASP A 102 28.03 -1.55 10.06
C ASP A 102 28.39 -0.14 10.63
N VAL A 103 27.50 0.85 10.47
CA VAL A 103 27.69 2.21 11.01
C VAL A 103 27.53 2.28 12.53
N ALA A 104 26.91 1.27 13.16
CA ALA A 104 26.76 1.18 14.61
C ALA A 104 27.88 0.36 15.30
N GLY A 105 28.91 -0.05 14.55
CA GLY A 105 29.93 -0.99 15.03
C GLY A 105 31.36 -0.72 14.54
N LEU A 106 31.90 0.49 14.76
CA LEU A 106 33.24 0.70 15.34
C LEU A 106 33.42 2.17 15.77
#